data_AF-A0A3M1VI22-F1
#
_entry.id   AF-A0A3M1VI22-F1
#
_cell.length_a   1.000
_cell.length_b   1.000
_cell.length_c   1.000
_cell.angle_alpha   90.00
_cell.angle_beta   90.00
_cell.angle_gamma   90.00
#
_symmetry.space_group_name_H-M   'P 1'
#
loop_
_entity.id
_entity.type
_entity.pdbx_description
1 polymer ?
#
loop_
_entity_poly.entity_id
_entity_poly.type
_entity_poly.pdbx_seq_one_letter_code
_entity_poly.pdbx_strand_id
1 'polypeptide(L)'
;MRPVAYIFCAVFLCVSSVQALPTLSGKITVNSISRLVVQNQKRNSSANIKKSRFKARARDRGNRAALISSNGKAAGAIVFGIKSGGKVYTFKKAQEQNICSASSARAVMAVKRKLKSRRRRTRQIRLRGLTYDSENSIAYPTSINGGKPDTAARNLALVDSNCVPVGSHLGYNTNKLQSSVSLSGFEAFASNDTDGDGIEDSKDLDDDGDGMPDAFDIDDDGDGILDNDDSDSDSKDSSTLPVHKRQFFIFSNFHLDMEESLNANVMTVTKSMIDSALVDNAGLAIQVIGDGTLEVELDCGSLSYCSTGGTGRTLEPYPDGLKFPEDLDSDGNGYGKIEPGSTGDFQLKTGATSDEIKAGDVLIQRVKTKKGKTVQVPGMLNFIFHTVPAATKVVTGVKTYNITYPVSAGDPGTATNCFKVPASGTVSVTVTAQRPQRAGITEAGEATLMDMGNLKLITNIPNAPCTTDANGQCTTDPGSGPGLCSGSVYSTSDPNLTVVSDGLQDSLGDQAADPSHTFTYTIDLTACLSAKSISWNSGETLKVPLQMMNVYGDNAAQDLCFTRQ
;
A
#
# COMPACT_ATOMS: atom_id res chain seq x y z
N MET A 1 4.55 50.99 -40.21
CA MET A 1 5.23 50.70 -41.50
C MET A 1 5.42 49.20 -41.62
N ARG A 2 4.76 48.55 -42.57
CA ARG A 2 5.19 47.31 -43.25
C ARG A 2 5.48 47.71 -44.72
N PRO A 3 6.10 46.92 -45.63
CA PRO A 3 6.51 45.50 -45.56
C PRO A 3 7.88 45.19 -46.22
N VAL A 4 8.33 43.93 -46.16
CA VAL A 4 8.92 43.21 -47.32
C VAL A 4 8.42 41.77 -47.27
N ALA A 5 7.95 41.28 -48.42
CA ALA A 5 7.47 39.93 -48.68
C ALA A 5 8.19 39.39 -49.93
N TYR A 6 8.46 38.08 -49.99
CA TYR A 6 8.52 37.18 -51.17
C TYR A 6 8.71 35.74 -50.61
N ILE A 7 7.70 34.85 -50.58
CA ILE A 7 7.11 33.97 -51.63
C ILE A 7 7.86 32.64 -51.86
N PHE A 8 7.17 31.54 -51.46
CA PHE A 8 7.05 30.16 -51.97
C PHE A 8 8.24 29.35 -52.51
N CYS A 9 8.45 28.14 -51.97
CA CYS A 9 8.01 26.87 -52.60
C CYS A 9 8.13 25.67 -51.63
N ALA A 10 7.26 24.67 -51.80
CA ALA A 10 7.03 23.51 -50.94
C ALA A 10 7.93 22.30 -51.29
N VAL A 11 8.34 21.50 -50.29
CA VAL A 11 8.53 20.04 -50.40
C VAL A 11 8.20 19.37 -49.07
N PHE A 12 7.20 18.47 -49.11
CA PHE A 12 6.90 17.44 -48.13
C PHE A 12 8.10 16.49 -47.96
N LEU A 13 8.44 16.09 -46.72
CA LEU A 13 8.71 14.68 -46.40
C LEU A 13 8.81 14.44 -44.89
N CYS A 14 7.94 13.54 -44.46
CA CYS A 14 7.84 12.87 -43.19
C CYS A 14 9.07 11.97 -42.96
N VAL A 15 9.71 12.03 -41.80
CA VAL A 15 10.42 10.87 -41.23
C VAL A 15 10.23 10.87 -39.72
N SER A 16 9.23 10.11 -39.28
CA SER A 16 9.17 9.52 -37.96
C SER A 16 10.38 8.60 -37.77
N SER A 17 11.11 8.77 -36.68
CA SER A 17 12.10 7.80 -36.22
C SER A 17 11.40 6.47 -35.90
N VAL A 18 11.44 5.54 -36.85
CA VAL A 18 11.09 4.14 -36.62
C VAL A 18 12.24 3.54 -35.79
N GLN A 19 12.04 3.38 -34.48
CA GLN A 19 12.83 2.43 -33.73
C GLN A 19 12.51 1.03 -34.24
N ALA A 20 13.54 0.32 -34.67
CA ALA A 20 13.43 -1.02 -35.21
C ALA A 20 12.82 -1.98 -34.17
N LEU A 21 11.82 -2.76 -34.60
CA LEU A 21 11.26 -3.87 -33.83
C LEU A 21 12.37 -4.87 -33.47
N PRO A 22 12.47 -5.34 -32.21
CA PRO A 22 13.38 -6.42 -31.86
C PRO A 22 13.00 -7.68 -32.63
N THR A 23 14.00 -8.29 -33.27
CA THR A 23 13.85 -9.51 -34.06
C THR A 23 13.79 -10.73 -33.15
N LEU A 24 12.59 -11.23 -32.86
CA LEU A 24 12.37 -12.51 -32.15
C LEU A 24 12.65 -13.70 -33.07
N SER A 25 13.92 -14.10 -33.13
CA SER A 25 14.37 -15.38 -33.67
C SER A 25 14.96 -16.23 -32.53
N GLY A 26 14.12 -17.03 -31.89
CA GLY A 26 14.55 -17.99 -30.87
C GLY A 26 13.75 -19.29 -30.93
N LYS A 27 14.36 -20.36 -31.46
CA LYS A 27 13.93 -21.73 -31.13
C LYS A 27 14.19 -21.91 -29.62
N ILE A 28 13.20 -22.37 -28.87
CA ILE A 28 13.31 -22.64 -27.42
C ILE A 28 14.61 -23.43 -27.15
N THR A 29 15.59 -22.75 -26.59
CA THR A 29 16.74 -23.34 -25.92
C THR A 29 16.84 -22.62 -24.60
N VAL A 30 16.06 -23.03 -23.60
CA VAL A 30 16.13 -22.42 -22.27
C VAL A 30 16.20 -23.55 -21.25
N ASN A 31 17.38 -23.66 -20.63
CA ASN A 31 17.68 -24.63 -19.56
C ASN A 31 16.81 -24.46 -18.30
N SER A 32 15.90 -23.48 -18.29
CA SER A 32 15.03 -23.11 -17.17
C SER A 32 13.58 -23.59 -17.28
N ILE A 33 13.12 -24.20 -18.38
CA ILE A 33 11.74 -24.72 -18.52
C ILE A 33 11.72 -26.25 -18.56
N SER A 34 11.04 -26.88 -17.60
CA SER A 34 11.03 -28.34 -17.44
C SER A 34 9.86 -29.04 -18.12
N ARG A 35 8.65 -28.47 -18.07
CA ARG A 35 7.44 -29.16 -18.56
C ARG A 35 6.29 -28.22 -18.92
N LEU A 36 5.32 -28.77 -19.66
CA LEU A 36 4.05 -28.14 -20.00
C LEU A 36 2.95 -28.79 -19.14
N VAL A 37 2.16 -28.01 -18.42
CA VAL A 37 1.01 -28.51 -17.67
C VAL A 37 -0.27 -28.05 -18.33
N VAL A 38 -1.26 -28.95 -18.38
CA VAL A 38 -2.59 -28.68 -18.94
C VAL A 38 -3.65 -29.05 -17.92
N GLN A 39 -4.47 -28.06 -17.57
CA GLN A 39 -5.61 -28.21 -16.69
C GLN A 39 -6.90 -28.26 -17.49
N ASN A 40 -7.81 -29.12 -17.05
CA ASN A 40 -9.21 -29.10 -17.43
C ASN A 40 -10.06 -29.04 -16.15
N GLN A 41 -11.26 -28.44 -16.20
CA GLN A 41 -12.22 -28.30 -15.09
C GLN A 41 -12.50 -29.57 -14.25
N LYS A 42 -12.07 -30.77 -14.68
CA LYS A 42 -12.24 -32.02 -13.92
C LYS A 42 -10.96 -32.80 -13.64
N ARG A 43 -9.80 -32.45 -14.26
CA ARG A 43 -8.54 -33.22 -14.17
C ARG A 43 -7.30 -32.39 -14.54
N ASN A 44 -6.21 -32.61 -13.81
CA ASN A 44 -4.87 -32.13 -14.16
C ASN A 44 -4.12 -33.15 -15.03
N SER A 45 -3.43 -32.68 -16.07
CA SER A 45 -2.59 -33.54 -16.90
C SER A 45 -1.26 -32.87 -17.27
N SER A 46 -0.14 -33.54 -17.03
CA SER A 46 1.19 -33.06 -17.40
C SER A 46 1.59 -33.55 -18.79
N ALA A 47 2.19 -32.69 -19.60
CA ALA A 47 2.67 -32.98 -20.94
C ALA A 47 4.17 -32.75 -21.07
N ASN A 48 4.84 -33.62 -21.84
CA ASN A 48 6.26 -33.47 -22.11
C ASN A 48 6.48 -32.30 -23.10
N ILE A 49 7.17 -31.25 -22.64
CA ILE A 49 7.38 -30.00 -23.39
C ILE A 49 8.15 -30.23 -24.70
N LYS A 50 9.10 -31.18 -24.74
CA LYS A 50 9.87 -31.54 -25.94
C LYS A 50 8.98 -32.05 -27.08
N LYS A 51 7.78 -32.55 -26.75
CA LYS A 51 6.82 -33.08 -27.71
C LYS A 51 5.66 -32.11 -28.00
N SER A 52 5.53 -31.04 -27.21
CA SER A 52 4.48 -30.00 -27.28
C SER A 52 3.08 -30.57 -27.58
N ARG A 53 2.74 -31.70 -26.96
CA ARG A 53 1.48 -32.43 -27.19
C ARG A 53 0.90 -32.96 -25.91
N PHE A 54 -0.42 -32.86 -25.77
CA PHE A 54 -1.16 -33.34 -24.60
C PHE A 54 -2.46 -34.01 -25.02
N LYS A 55 -3.01 -34.87 -24.16
CA LYS A 55 -4.25 -35.60 -24.46
C LYS A 55 -5.46 -34.75 -24.04
N ALA A 56 -6.45 -34.65 -24.92
CA ALA A 56 -7.74 -34.03 -24.62
C ALA A 56 -8.88 -34.89 -25.22
N ARG A 57 -9.94 -35.13 -24.45
CA ARG A 57 -11.13 -35.85 -24.95
C ARG A 57 -11.99 -34.91 -25.82
N ALA A 58 -12.95 -35.50 -26.53
CA ALA A 58 -13.85 -34.75 -27.41
C ALA A 58 -14.68 -33.70 -26.68
N ARG A 59 -15.07 -34.04 -25.45
CA ARG A 59 -15.96 -33.29 -24.58
C ARG A 59 -15.24 -32.28 -23.68
N ASP A 60 -13.92 -32.36 -23.63
CA ASP A 60 -13.09 -31.55 -22.74
C ASP A 60 -13.01 -30.13 -23.33
N ARG A 61 -13.65 -29.18 -22.65
CA ARG A 61 -13.63 -27.74 -22.93
C ARG A 61 -12.77 -27.02 -21.89
N GLY A 62 -12.35 -25.79 -22.17
CA GLY A 62 -11.59 -24.98 -21.21
C GLY A 62 -10.23 -25.59 -20.85
N ASN A 63 -9.54 -26.28 -21.77
CA ASN A 63 -8.21 -26.79 -21.46
C ASN A 63 -7.21 -25.62 -21.47
N ARG A 64 -6.80 -25.18 -20.28
CA ARG A 64 -5.79 -24.13 -20.07
C ARG A 64 -4.42 -24.77 -19.93
N ALA A 65 -3.36 -24.06 -20.31
CA ALA A 65 -2.02 -24.59 -20.26
C ALA A 65 -0.99 -23.55 -19.82
N ALA A 66 0.04 -24.01 -19.13
CA ALA A 66 1.13 -23.18 -18.63
C ALA A 66 2.48 -23.89 -18.73
N LEU A 67 3.53 -23.10 -18.87
CA LEU A 67 4.90 -23.56 -18.79
C LEU A 67 5.34 -23.64 -17.34
N ILE A 68 6.10 -24.67 -16.99
CA ILE A 68 6.67 -24.87 -15.67
C ILE A 68 8.19 -24.85 -15.77
N SER A 69 8.84 -24.07 -14.93
CA SER A 69 10.30 -23.95 -14.84
C SER A 69 10.97 -25.20 -14.24
N SER A 70 12.30 -25.28 -14.32
CA SER A 70 13.10 -26.38 -13.75
C SER A 70 13.00 -26.51 -12.23
N ASN A 71 12.71 -25.41 -11.53
CA ASN A 71 12.42 -25.39 -10.10
C ASN A 71 10.94 -25.67 -9.76
N GLY A 72 10.12 -26.08 -10.74
CA GLY A 72 8.73 -26.51 -10.51
C GLY A 72 7.69 -25.39 -10.45
N LYS A 73 8.07 -24.12 -10.64
CA LYS A 73 7.17 -22.96 -10.63
C LYS A 73 6.51 -22.71 -11.98
N ALA A 74 5.38 -22.00 -12.00
CA ALA A 74 4.82 -21.52 -13.27
C ALA A 74 5.74 -20.47 -13.89
N ALA A 75 6.11 -20.66 -15.15
CA ALA A 75 6.99 -19.79 -15.93
C ALA A 75 6.20 -18.91 -16.91
N GLY A 76 4.94 -19.25 -17.21
CA GLY A 76 4.09 -18.42 -18.04
C GLY A 76 2.86 -19.13 -18.60
N ALA A 77 1.80 -18.36 -18.86
CA ALA A 77 0.55 -18.85 -19.43
C ALA A 77 0.66 -19.05 -20.95
N ILE A 78 -0.18 -19.93 -21.53
CA ILE A 78 -0.24 -20.14 -22.98
C ILE A 78 -1.41 -19.40 -23.62
N VAL A 79 -1.08 -18.46 -24.51
CA VAL A 79 -2.05 -17.76 -25.35
C VAL A 79 -2.26 -18.55 -26.66
N PHE A 80 -3.47 -19.06 -26.87
CA PHE A 80 -3.79 -19.89 -28.04
C PHE A 80 -4.23 -19.08 -29.28
N GLY A 81 -4.44 -17.77 -29.12
CA GLY A 81 -4.79 -16.82 -30.18
C GLY A 81 -5.40 -15.55 -29.61
N ILE A 82 -5.64 -14.55 -30.44
CA ILE A 82 -6.33 -13.31 -30.09
C ILE A 82 -7.68 -13.29 -30.80
N LYS A 83 -8.77 -13.23 -30.06
CA LYS A 83 -10.11 -13.04 -30.60
C LYS A 83 -10.38 -11.54 -30.68
N SER A 84 -10.82 -11.06 -31.84
CA SER A 84 -11.33 -9.69 -31.99
C SER A 84 -12.58 -9.76 -32.87
N GLY A 85 -13.70 -9.28 -32.34
CA GLY A 85 -15.03 -9.56 -32.89
C GLY A 85 -15.29 -11.07 -33.08
N GLY A 86 -15.74 -11.45 -34.29
CA GLY A 86 -16.04 -12.84 -34.66
C GLY A 86 -14.85 -13.67 -35.14
N LYS A 87 -13.63 -13.12 -35.19
CA LYS A 87 -12.44 -13.77 -35.77
C LYS A 87 -11.39 -14.05 -34.70
N VAL A 88 -10.57 -15.08 -34.93
CA VAL A 88 -9.42 -15.43 -34.07
C VAL A 88 -8.15 -15.40 -34.90
N TYR A 89 -7.18 -14.63 -34.45
CA TYR A 89 -5.86 -14.45 -35.04
C TYR A 89 -4.82 -15.20 -34.22
N THR A 90 -3.73 -15.64 -34.86
CA THR A 90 -2.55 -16.09 -34.10
C THR A 90 -1.89 -14.89 -33.44
N PHE A 91 -1.29 -15.06 -32.25
CA PHE A 91 -0.64 -13.97 -31.48
C PHE A 91 0.22 -13.05 -32.36
N LYS A 92 1.17 -13.62 -33.13
CA LYS A 92 2.03 -12.85 -34.02
C LYS A 92 1.27 -12.06 -35.10
N LYS A 93 0.24 -12.64 -35.71
CA LYS A 93 -0.58 -11.93 -36.70
C LYS A 93 -1.40 -10.82 -36.07
N ALA A 94 -1.84 -10.99 -34.83
CA ALA A 94 -2.57 -9.97 -34.11
C ALA A 94 -1.67 -8.76 -33.80
N GLN A 95 -0.40 -9.00 -33.42
CA GLN A 95 0.62 -7.96 -33.29
C GLN A 95 0.92 -7.28 -34.63
N GLU A 96 1.25 -8.06 -35.68
CA GLU A 96 1.59 -7.54 -37.02
C GLU A 96 0.47 -6.70 -37.65
N GLN A 97 -0.79 -6.99 -37.32
CA GLN A 97 -1.97 -6.29 -37.84
C GLN A 97 -2.57 -5.28 -36.85
N ASN A 98 -1.89 -5.01 -35.73
CA ASN A 98 -2.34 -4.11 -34.67
C ASN A 98 -3.77 -4.39 -34.18
N ILE A 99 -4.15 -5.67 -34.11
CA ILE A 99 -5.50 -6.11 -33.71
C ILE A 99 -5.73 -5.90 -32.21
N CYS A 100 -4.66 -5.93 -31.42
CA CYS A 100 -4.74 -5.92 -29.95
C CYS A 100 -5.06 -4.54 -29.37
N SER A 101 -4.87 -3.48 -30.15
CA SER A 101 -5.32 -2.13 -29.83
C SER A 101 -6.84 -1.94 -29.96
N ALA A 102 -7.58 -2.92 -30.50
CA ALA A 102 -9.03 -2.85 -30.58
C ALA A 102 -9.67 -3.20 -29.24
N SER A 103 -10.67 -2.43 -28.80
CA SER A 103 -11.40 -2.66 -27.53
C SER A 103 -12.07 -4.04 -27.42
N SER A 104 -12.31 -4.71 -28.54
CA SER A 104 -12.87 -6.07 -28.60
C SER A 104 -11.82 -7.19 -28.61
N ALA A 105 -10.53 -6.85 -28.57
CA ALA A 105 -9.45 -7.82 -28.57
C ALA A 105 -9.38 -8.55 -27.21
N ARG A 106 -9.29 -9.88 -27.25
CA ARG A 106 -9.16 -10.74 -26.09
C ARG A 106 -8.20 -11.89 -26.38
N ALA A 107 -7.29 -12.19 -25.47
CA ALA A 107 -6.45 -13.40 -25.54
C ALA A 107 -7.32 -14.63 -25.26
N VAL A 108 -7.17 -15.67 -26.07
CA VAL A 108 -7.84 -16.96 -25.86
C VAL A 108 -6.92 -17.86 -25.05
N MET A 109 -7.26 -18.06 -23.78
CA MET A 109 -6.42 -18.76 -22.79
C MET A 109 -6.68 -20.27 -22.71
N ALA A 110 -7.66 -20.76 -23.48
CA ALA A 110 -7.97 -22.18 -23.54
C ALA A 110 -8.07 -22.73 -24.96
N VAL A 111 -7.92 -24.05 -25.06
CA VAL A 111 -8.05 -24.81 -26.31
C VAL A 111 -8.99 -25.98 -26.13
N LYS A 112 -9.76 -26.29 -27.17
CA LYS A 112 -10.63 -27.47 -27.24
C LYS A 112 -10.31 -28.32 -28.45
N ARG A 113 -10.70 -29.59 -28.40
CA ARG A 113 -10.46 -30.51 -29.51
C ARG A 113 -11.32 -30.17 -30.72
N LYS A 114 -10.78 -30.33 -31.94
CA LYS A 114 -11.59 -30.27 -33.18
C LYS A 114 -12.45 -31.54 -33.27
N LEU A 115 -13.74 -31.39 -33.56
CA LEU A 115 -14.73 -32.49 -33.61
C LEU A 115 -14.92 -33.12 -35.00
N LYS A 116 -14.14 -32.74 -36.03
CA LYS A 116 -14.46 -33.11 -37.43
C LYS A 116 -13.94 -34.51 -37.85
N SER A 117 -14.92 -35.37 -38.18
CA SER A 117 -14.93 -36.53 -39.10
C SER A 117 -14.36 -37.89 -38.63
N ARG A 118 -15.16 -38.93 -38.92
CA ARG A 118 -15.16 -40.34 -38.46
C ARG A 118 -13.88 -41.19 -38.70
N ARG A 119 -12.73 -40.63 -39.09
CA ARG A 119 -11.52 -41.44 -39.32
C ARG A 119 -10.29 -40.92 -38.56
N ARG A 120 -10.00 -41.68 -37.50
CA ARG A 120 -8.68 -42.01 -36.90
C ARG A 120 -7.93 -40.97 -36.02
N ARG A 121 -8.00 -41.29 -34.72
CA ARG A 121 -6.88 -41.68 -33.82
C ARG A 121 -6.00 -40.64 -33.10
N THR A 122 -6.08 -39.34 -33.30
CA THR A 122 -5.32 -38.43 -32.42
C THR A 122 -6.16 -37.91 -31.27
N ARG A 123 -6.08 -38.58 -30.10
CA ARG A 123 -6.57 -38.07 -28.81
C ARG A 123 -5.76 -36.87 -28.28
N GLN A 124 -4.94 -36.25 -29.12
CA GLN A 124 -3.89 -35.33 -28.71
C GLN A 124 -3.99 -34.01 -29.46
N ILE A 125 -3.87 -32.92 -28.71
CA ILE A 125 -3.64 -31.57 -29.23
C ILE A 125 -2.13 -31.37 -29.28
N ARG A 126 -1.62 -30.87 -30.41
CA ARG A 126 -0.20 -30.54 -30.60
C ARG A 126 -0.04 -29.06 -30.90
N LEU A 127 0.79 -28.39 -30.09
CA LEU A 127 1.19 -26.99 -30.23
C LEU A 127 2.47 -26.96 -31.07
N ARG A 128 2.44 -26.38 -32.27
CA ARG A 128 3.61 -26.27 -33.15
C ARG A 128 4.20 -24.88 -33.07
N GLY A 129 5.53 -24.80 -33.12
CA GLY A 129 6.28 -23.55 -33.00
C GLY A 129 5.82 -22.77 -31.78
N LEU A 130 5.85 -23.42 -30.61
CA LEU A 130 5.60 -22.75 -29.35
C LEU A 130 6.80 -21.84 -29.09
N THR A 131 6.55 -20.54 -29.01
CA THR A 131 7.53 -19.53 -28.64
C THR A 131 7.23 -19.10 -27.21
N TYR A 132 8.26 -18.98 -26.38
CA TYR A 132 8.15 -18.42 -25.04
C TYR A 132 8.74 -17.01 -25.07
N ASP A 133 7.98 -16.07 -24.55
CA ASP A 133 8.35 -14.71 -24.28
C ASP A 133 8.58 -14.59 -22.77
N SER A 134 9.85 -14.52 -22.38
CA SER A 134 10.25 -14.48 -20.98
C SER A 134 10.02 -13.13 -20.33
N GLU A 135 9.97 -12.05 -21.12
CA GLU A 135 9.75 -10.69 -20.59
C GLU A 135 8.31 -10.53 -20.15
N ASN A 136 7.39 -11.05 -20.96
CA ASN A 136 5.95 -10.98 -20.71
C ASN A 136 5.37 -12.22 -20.02
N SER A 137 6.23 -13.18 -19.65
CA SER A 137 5.82 -14.45 -19.01
C SER A 137 4.67 -15.17 -19.73
N ILE A 138 4.71 -15.19 -21.07
CA ILE A 138 3.72 -15.88 -21.89
C ILE A 138 4.36 -16.80 -22.92
N ALA A 139 3.61 -17.78 -23.39
CA ALA A 139 3.97 -18.57 -24.56
C ALA A 139 2.83 -18.65 -25.55
N TYR A 140 3.16 -18.74 -26.84
CA TYR A 140 2.16 -18.79 -27.90
C TYR A 140 2.60 -19.73 -29.03
N PRO A 141 1.69 -20.58 -29.56
CA PRO A 141 2.00 -21.46 -30.67
C PRO A 141 1.73 -20.80 -32.02
N THR A 142 2.59 -21.05 -33.00
CA THR A 142 2.32 -20.70 -34.41
C THR A 142 1.11 -21.46 -34.99
N SER A 143 0.85 -22.69 -34.56
CA SER A 143 -0.35 -23.44 -34.97
C SER A 143 -0.77 -24.53 -34.00
N ILE A 144 -2.07 -24.87 -34.01
CA ILE A 144 -2.70 -25.87 -33.15
C ILE A 144 -3.25 -27.01 -34.01
N ASN A 145 -2.62 -28.19 -33.91
CA ASN A 145 -3.04 -29.41 -34.61
C ASN A 145 -3.91 -30.28 -33.71
N GLY A 146 -5.04 -30.77 -34.23
CA GLY A 146 -6.01 -31.55 -33.47
C GLY A 146 -6.89 -30.74 -32.49
N GLY A 147 -6.55 -29.46 -32.27
CA GLY A 147 -7.31 -28.52 -31.44
C GLY A 147 -7.74 -27.25 -32.19
N LYS A 148 -8.58 -26.45 -31.54
CA LYS A 148 -8.94 -25.08 -31.90
C LYS A 148 -9.06 -24.23 -30.62
N PRO A 149 -8.76 -22.92 -30.67
CA PRO A 149 -8.98 -22.02 -29.54
C PRO A 149 -10.43 -22.12 -29.02
N ASP A 150 -10.59 -22.12 -27.71
CA ASP A 150 -11.89 -22.21 -27.04
C ASP A 150 -12.40 -20.81 -26.67
N THR A 151 -13.14 -20.18 -27.59
CA THR A 151 -13.54 -18.78 -27.50
C THR A 151 -14.79 -18.51 -26.64
N ALA A 152 -15.11 -19.39 -25.69
CA ALA A 152 -16.15 -19.12 -24.70
C ALA A 152 -15.71 -17.96 -23.79
N ALA A 153 -16.65 -17.12 -23.31
CA ALA A 153 -16.35 -15.90 -22.56
C ALA A 153 -15.36 -16.15 -21.39
N ARG A 154 -15.64 -17.12 -20.52
CA ARG A 154 -14.76 -17.62 -19.44
C ARG A 154 -13.34 -18.09 -19.80
N ASN A 155 -12.97 -18.08 -21.07
CA ASN A 155 -11.65 -18.50 -21.56
C ASN A 155 -10.93 -17.35 -22.28
N LEU A 156 -11.45 -16.14 -22.18
CA LEU A 156 -10.94 -14.94 -22.82
C LEU A 156 -10.36 -14.02 -21.73
N ALA A 157 -9.17 -13.48 -21.97
CA ALA A 157 -8.54 -12.48 -21.12
C ALA A 157 -8.42 -11.15 -21.87
N LEU A 158 -8.48 -10.03 -21.15
CA LEU A 158 -8.10 -8.72 -21.69
C LEU A 158 -6.65 -8.75 -22.15
N VAL A 159 -6.32 -7.95 -23.17
CA VAL A 159 -4.95 -7.81 -23.67
C VAL A 159 -4.55 -6.35 -23.77
N ASP A 160 -3.28 -6.08 -23.56
CA ASP A 160 -2.68 -4.78 -23.85
C ASP A 160 -2.50 -4.56 -25.36
N SER A 161 -1.95 -3.40 -25.72
CA SER A 161 -1.63 -3.06 -27.12
C SER A 161 -0.61 -4.01 -27.77
N ASN A 162 0.17 -4.76 -26.98
CA ASN A 162 1.13 -5.76 -27.43
C ASN A 162 0.57 -7.18 -27.48
N CYS A 163 -0.75 -7.35 -27.27
CA CYS A 163 -1.45 -8.64 -27.22
C CYS A 163 -1.17 -9.48 -25.97
N VAL A 164 -0.44 -8.94 -25.00
CA VAL A 164 -0.09 -9.61 -23.75
C VAL A 164 -1.31 -9.56 -22.84
N PRO A 165 -1.75 -10.69 -22.25
CA PRO A 165 -2.87 -10.69 -21.33
C PRO A 165 -2.61 -9.74 -20.16
N VAL A 166 -3.55 -8.84 -19.88
CA VAL A 166 -3.45 -7.94 -18.72
C VAL A 166 -3.43 -8.81 -17.45
N GLY A 167 -2.51 -8.53 -16.52
CA GLY A 167 -2.25 -9.37 -15.33
C GLY A 167 -1.24 -10.50 -15.53
N SER A 168 -0.55 -10.61 -16.67
CA SER A 168 0.50 -11.63 -16.89
C SER A 168 1.91 -11.24 -16.41
N HIS A 169 2.13 -9.98 -16.00
CA HIS A 169 3.34 -9.53 -15.29
C HIS A 169 3.23 -9.80 -13.79
N LEU A 170 3.24 -11.07 -13.38
CA LEU A 170 3.28 -11.42 -11.96
C LEU A 170 4.64 -12.03 -11.61
N GLY A 171 5.49 -11.20 -11.00
CA GLY A 171 6.58 -11.66 -10.14
C GLY A 171 5.98 -12.18 -8.84
N TYR A 172 5.67 -13.47 -8.77
CA TYR A 172 5.12 -14.08 -7.55
C TYR A 172 6.19 -14.22 -6.45
N ASN A 173 5.84 -13.69 -5.27
CA ASN A 173 6.59 -13.77 -4.02
C ASN A 173 6.77 -15.24 -3.58
N THR A 174 7.99 -15.62 -3.18
CA THR A 174 8.44 -17.02 -3.18
C THR A 174 8.31 -17.78 -1.86
N ASN A 175 7.58 -17.26 -0.87
CA ASN A 175 7.67 -17.77 0.52
C ASN A 175 6.45 -18.54 1.07
N LYS A 176 5.41 -18.84 0.28
CA LYS A 176 4.26 -19.67 0.74
C LYS A 176 3.99 -20.92 -0.11
N LEU A 177 5.05 -21.58 -0.60
CA LEU A 177 4.92 -22.77 -1.46
C LEU A 177 5.91 -23.88 -1.07
N GLN A 178 5.79 -24.36 0.17
CA GLN A 178 6.23 -25.71 0.49
C GLN A 178 5.00 -26.63 0.54
N SER A 179 5.05 -27.66 -0.30
CA SER A 179 4.13 -28.81 -0.37
C SER A 179 2.74 -28.57 -0.98
N SER A 180 2.44 -29.35 -2.04
CA SER A 180 1.19 -29.39 -2.81
C SER A 180 0.67 -28.07 -3.40
N VAL A 181 1.02 -27.82 -4.67
CA VAL A 181 0.31 -26.85 -5.53
C VAL A 181 -1.17 -27.26 -5.61
N SER A 182 -2.02 -26.64 -4.79
CA SER A 182 -3.45 -26.58 -5.08
C SER A 182 -3.63 -25.61 -6.25
N LEU A 183 -4.37 -26.05 -7.26
CA LEU A 183 -4.63 -25.33 -8.51
C LEU A 183 -5.82 -24.36 -8.39
N SER A 184 -6.15 -23.91 -7.17
CA SER A 184 -7.06 -22.79 -6.91
C SER A 184 -6.48 -21.48 -7.45
N GLY A 185 -5.16 -21.28 -7.39
CA GLY A 185 -4.48 -20.14 -8.03
C GLY A 185 -4.49 -20.11 -9.58
N PHE A 186 -5.27 -20.98 -10.23
CA PHE A 186 -5.51 -20.95 -11.68
C PHE A 186 -7.00 -20.70 -12.04
N GLU A 187 -7.86 -20.59 -11.03
CA GLU A 187 -9.27 -20.19 -11.17
C GLU A 187 -9.44 -18.69 -11.40
N ALA A 188 -8.39 -17.88 -11.16
CA ALA A 188 -8.24 -16.43 -11.44
C ALA A 188 -8.37 -15.99 -12.92
N PHE A 189 -9.12 -16.71 -13.76
CA PHE A 189 -9.50 -16.26 -15.11
C PHE A 189 -10.93 -16.67 -15.50
N ALA A 190 -11.78 -17.10 -14.56
CA ALA A 190 -13.21 -16.85 -14.69
C ALA A 190 -13.44 -15.44 -14.11
N SER A 191 -14.47 -14.74 -14.57
CA SER A 191 -15.07 -13.68 -13.78
C SER A 191 -15.17 -14.17 -12.33
N ASN A 192 -14.70 -13.38 -11.37
CA ASN A 192 -14.98 -13.69 -9.97
C ASN A 192 -16.52 -13.64 -9.77
N ASP A 193 -16.98 -14.46 -8.84
CA ASP A 193 -18.37 -14.70 -8.41
C ASP A 193 -18.18 -15.22 -6.98
N THR A 194 -17.78 -14.30 -6.11
CA THR A 194 -17.13 -14.56 -4.81
C THR A 194 -18.11 -15.15 -3.80
N ASP A 195 -19.35 -14.65 -3.76
CA ASP A 195 -20.45 -15.20 -2.96
C ASP A 195 -21.19 -16.40 -3.61
N GLY A 196 -20.99 -16.58 -4.93
CA GLY A 196 -21.56 -17.69 -5.68
C GLY A 196 -23.05 -17.55 -6.01
N ASP A 197 -23.61 -16.34 -6.01
CA ASP A 197 -25.02 -16.08 -6.34
C ASP A 197 -25.30 -16.16 -7.86
N GLY A 198 -24.24 -16.16 -8.69
CA GLY A 198 -24.30 -16.28 -10.13
C GLY A 198 -24.32 -14.95 -10.89
N ILE A 199 -24.12 -13.83 -10.22
CA ILE A 199 -23.67 -12.55 -10.75
C ILE A 199 -22.12 -12.61 -10.81
N GLU A 200 -21.48 -11.75 -11.60
CA GLU A 200 -20.00 -11.72 -11.65
C GLU A 200 -19.59 -10.52 -10.83
N ASP A 201 -18.59 -10.58 -9.95
CA ASP A 201 -18.17 -9.52 -9.03
C ASP A 201 -18.13 -8.12 -9.70
N SER A 202 -17.49 -8.03 -10.87
CA SER A 202 -17.53 -6.85 -11.76
C SER A 202 -18.92 -6.23 -12.11
N LYS A 203 -20.02 -6.92 -11.81
CA LYS A 203 -21.43 -6.54 -11.96
C LYS A 203 -22.25 -6.82 -10.71
N ASP A 204 -21.65 -7.41 -9.69
CA ASP A 204 -22.24 -7.48 -8.36
C ASP A 204 -22.06 -6.12 -7.68
N LEU A 205 -22.80 -5.93 -6.61
CA LEU A 205 -22.69 -4.76 -5.75
C LEU A 205 -22.39 -5.16 -4.30
N ASP A 206 -22.19 -6.45 -4.04
CA ASP A 206 -21.99 -7.13 -2.74
C ASP A 206 -21.25 -8.45 -3.06
N ASP A 207 -19.97 -8.32 -3.43
CA ASP A 207 -19.11 -9.36 -4.03
C ASP A 207 -18.97 -10.59 -3.11
N ASP A 208 -18.92 -10.41 -1.78
CA ASP A 208 -18.80 -11.49 -0.79
C ASP A 208 -20.14 -11.93 -0.15
N GLY A 209 -21.23 -11.20 -0.43
CA GLY A 209 -22.60 -11.52 -0.04
C GLY A 209 -22.86 -11.39 1.45
N ASP A 210 -22.06 -10.60 2.18
CA ASP A 210 -22.23 -10.37 3.61
C ASP A 210 -23.35 -9.36 3.94
N GLY A 211 -23.82 -8.64 2.93
CA GLY A 211 -24.88 -7.64 3.01
C GLY A 211 -24.39 -6.18 3.06
N MET A 212 -23.09 -5.93 2.99
CA MET A 212 -22.48 -4.62 2.77
C MET A 212 -22.18 -4.42 1.27
N PRO A 213 -22.64 -3.32 0.65
CA PRO A 213 -22.31 -3.11 -0.75
C PRO A 213 -20.82 -2.79 -0.96
N ASP A 214 -20.13 -3.29 -2.01
CA ASP A 214 -18.68 -3.10 -2.25
C ASP A 214 -18.24 -1.63 -2.24
N ALA A 215 -19.15 -0.72 -2.59
CA ALA A 215 -18.88 0.71 -2.55
C ALA A 215 -18.67 1.26 -1.12
N PHE A 216 -19.02 0.48 -0.11
CA PHE A 216 -18.94 0.76 1.32
C PHE A 216 -18.31 -0.39 2.11
N ASP A 217 -18.02 -1.51 1.44
CA ASP A 217 -17.23 -2.60 2.00
C ASP A 217 -15.75 -2.19 2.06
N ILE A 218 -15.06 -2.76 3.04
CA ILE A 218 -13.65 -2.55 3.34
C ILE A 218 -12.81 -3.78 2.99
N ASP A 219 -13.46 -4.90 2.68
CA ASP A 219 -12.93 -6.19 2.27
C ASP A 219 -13.92 -6.76 1.24
N ASP A 220 -13.93 -6.17 0.03
CA ASP A 220 -14.99 -6.40 -0.97
C ASP A 220 -15.14 -7.87 -1.38
N ASP A 221 -14.07 -8.67 -1.26
CA ASP A 221 -14.11 -10.11 -1.54
C ASP A 221 -14.11 -11.01 -0.29
N GLY A 222 -14.20 -10.41 0.90
CA GLY A 222 -14.33 -11.10 2.19
C GLY A 222 -13.17 -12.05 2.51
N ASP A 223 -11.99 -11.83 1.93
CA ASP A 223 -10.83 -12.72 2.06
C ASP A 223 -10.01 -12.47 3.35
N GLY A 224 -10.34 -11.39 4.06
CA GLY A 224 -9.71 -10.94 5.29
C GLY A 224 -8.53 -10.01 5.08
N ILE A 225 -8.29 -9.53 3.86
CA ILE A 225 -7.33 -8.48 3.50
C ILE A 225 -8.13 -7.26 3.06
N LEU A 226 -8.02 -6.17 3.81
CA LEU A 226 -8.71 -4.93 3.46
C LEU A 226 -8.33 -4.44 2.05
N ASP A 227 -9.29 -3.88 1.30
CA ASP A 227 -9.12 -3.41 -0.09
C ASP A 227 -7.90 -2.49 -0.30
N ASN A 228 -7.53 -1.76 0.76
CA ASN A 228 -6.41 -0.82 0.75
C ASN A 228 -5.04 -1.52 0.66
N ASP A 229 -4.99 -2.80 1.03
CA ASP A 229 -3.86 -3.72 0.96
C ASP A 229 -4.08 -4.88 0.01
N ASP A 230 -5.31 -5.04 -0.45
CA ASP A 230 -5.68 -6.12 -1.32
C ASP A 230 -5.26 -5.84 -2.78
N SER A 231 -4.57 -6.83 -3.33
CA SER A 231 -4.09 -6.80 -4.70
C SER A 231 -5.12 -7.34 -5.70
N ASP A 232 -6.16 -7.97 -5.19
CA ASP A 232 -7.21 -8.70 -5.89
C ASP A 232 -8.40 -7.80 -6.13
N SER A 233 -8.69 -6.90 -5.17
CA SER A 233 -9.85 -6.01 -5.13
C SER A 233 -10.15 -5.50 -6.52
N ASP A 234 -11.39 -5.70 -6.95
CA ASP A 234 -11.79 -5.65 -8.35
C ASP A 234 -11.82 -4.20 -8.91
N SER A 235 -11.11 -3.28 -8.22
CA SER A 235 -10.74 -1.92 -8.59
C SER A 235 -9.92 -1.78 -9.90
N LYS A 236 -9.79 -2.82 -10.74
CA LYS A 236 -9.03 -2.80 -12.01
C LYS A 236 -9.80 -2.56 -13.31
N ASP A 237 -11.02 -2.00 -13.28
CA ASP A 237 -11.58 -1.30 -14.46
C ASP A 237 -11.64 0.22 -14.29
N SER A 238 -10.45 0.82 -14.28
CA SER A 238 -10.23 2.23 -14.59
C SER A 238 -10.31 2.45 -16.10
N SER A 239 -11.51 2.47 -16.70
CA SER A 239 -11.62 2.96 -18.08
C SER A 239 -12.90 3.66 -18.53
N THR A 240 -13.95 3.78 -17.70
CA THR A 240 -15.12 4.62 -18.08
C THR A 240 -15.63 5.65 -17.06
N LEU A 241 -14.90 5.91 -15.98
CA LEU A 241 -15.00 7.17 -15.22
C LEU A 241 -13.59 7.62 -14.80
N PRO A 242 -13.21 8.90 -14.91
CA PRO A 242 -11.94 9.39 -14.40
C PRO A 242 -12.07 9.53 -12.88
N VAL A 243 -11.83 8.43 -12.16
CA VAL A 243 -11.75 8.41 -10.69
C VAL A 243 -10.52 7.58 -10.33
N HIS A 244 -9.45 8.28 -9.99
CA HIS A 244 -8.30 7.68 -9.31
C HIS A 244 -8.74 7.26 -7.91
N LYS A 245 -8.50 6.00 -7.53
CA LYS A 245 -8.71 5.40 -6.20
C LYS A 245 -10.13 5.55 -5.64
N ARG A 246 -10.87 4.45 -5.50
CA ARG A 246 -12.20 4.45 -4.87
C ARG A 246 -12.15 4.62 -3.35
N GLN A 247 -10.95 4.79 -2.77
CA GLN A 247 -10.75 5.05 -1.35
C GLN A 247 -9.63 6.08 -1.16
N PHE A 248 -9.66 6.81 -0.05
CA PHE A 248 -8.57 7.69 0.40
C PHE A 248 -7.95 7.19 1.69
N PHE A 249 -6.66 7.47 1.88
CA PHE A 249 -5.97 7.07 3.11
C PHE A 249 -6.27 8.02 4.27
N ILE A 250 -6.47 7.43 5.43
CA ILE A 250 -6.58 8.11 6.71
C ILE A 250 -5.63 7.40 7.66
N PHE A 251 -4.81 8.16 8.37
CA PHE A 251 -4.00 7.60 9.44
C PHE A 251 -3.97 8.52 10.65
N SER A 252 -3.92 7.89 11.83
CA SER A 252 -3.82 8.56 13.12
C SER A 252 -2.37 8.94 13.44
N ASN A 253 -2.22 10.12 14.05
CA ASN A 253 -0.99 10.61 14.64
C ASN A 253 -1.21 10.79 16.14
N PHE A 254 -0.42 10.10 16.95
CA PHE A 254 -0.48 10.21 18.41
C PHE A 254 0.91 10.46 19.00
N HIS A 255 1.25 11.73 19.19
CA HIS A 255 2.55 12.15 19.73
C HIS A 255 2.38 12.72 21.13
N LEU A 256 3.25 12.32 22.06
CA LEU A 256 3.30 12.89 23.41
C LEU A 256 4.73 13.33 23.74
N ASP A 257 4.86 14.44 24.46
CA ASP A 257 6.11 14.77 25.14
C ASP A 257 6.39 13.74 26.25
N MET A 258 7.65 13.65 26.69
CA MET A 258 8.08 12.60 27.63
C MET A 258 7.33 12.64 28.97
N GLU A 259 7.05 13.83 29.50
CA GLU A 259 6.28 14.08 30.72
C GLU A 259 4.78 13.73 30.62
N GLU A 260 4.24 13.65 29.41
CA GLU A 260 2.84 13.31 29.14
C GLU A 260 2.67 11.84 28.74
N SER A 261 3.79 11.17 28.46
CA SER A 261 3.80 9.83 27.88
C SER A 261 3.17 8.78 28.79
N LEU A 262 2.29 7.98 28.20
CA LEU A 262 1.61 6.86 28.84
C LEU A 262 2.01 5.57 28.12
N ASN A 263 2.35 4.52 28.89
CA ASN A 263 2.62 3.19 28.36
C ASN A 263 2.42 2.12 29.45
N ALA A 264 1.65 1.08 29.15
CA ALA A 264 1.23 0.06 30.13
C ALA A 264 2.39 -0.79 30.67
N ASN A 265 3.51 -0.85 29.95
CA ASN A 265 4.67 -1.65 30.32
C ASN A 265 5.61 -0.95 31.31
N VAL A 266 5.39 0.34 31.59
CA VAL A 266 6.24 1.14 32.50
C VAL A 266 5.46 1.78 33.65
N MET A 267 4.13 1.85 33.54
CA MET A 267 3.25 2.42 34.56
C MET A 267 1.83 1.85 34.48
N THR A 268 1.05 2.09 35.53
CA THR A 268 -0.39 1.84 35.47
C THR A 268 -1.07 2.89 34.58
N VAL A 269 -1.75 2.44 33.53
CA VAL A 269 -2.52 3.28 32.62
C VAL A 269 -4.00 3.09 32.89
N THR A 270 -4.74 4.18 33.04
CA THR A 270 -6.21 4.15 33.23
C THR A 270 -6.91 4.72 32.00
N LYS A 271 -8.19 4.36 31.80
CA LYS A 271 -8.99 4.91 30.69
C LYS A 271 -9.01 6.45 30.70
N SER A 272 -9.17 7.07 31.87
CA SER A 272 -9.17 8.54 31.97
C SER A 272 -7.86 9.17 31.50
N MET A 273 -6.73 8.50 31.69
CA MET A 273 -5.43 9.00 31.21
C MET A 273 -5.35 8.90 29.69
N ILE A 274 -5.79 7.78 29.12
CA ILE A 274 -5.88 7.57 27.67
C ILE A 274 -6.80 8.62 27.05
N ASP A 275 -8.00 8.81 27.62
CA ASP A 275 -8.99 9.78 27.12
C ASP A 275 -8.42 11.20 27.12
N SER A 276 -7.79 11.64 28.21
CA SER A 276 -7.14 12.96 28.26
C SER A 276 -6.04 13.10 27.19
N ALA A 277 -5.17 12.09 27.06
CA ALA A 277 -4.10 12.14 26.08
C ALA A 277 -4.62 12.18 24.63
N LEU A 278 -5.64 11.38 24.30
CA LEU A 278 -6.26 11.37 22.97
C LEU A 278 -6.94 12.70 22.65
N VAL A 279 -7.74 13.24 23.59
CA VAL A 279 -8.41 14.54 23.41
C VAL A 279 -7.38 15.64 23.13
N ASP A 280 -6.27 15.63 23.84
CA ASP A 280 -5.27 16.70 23.74
C ASP A 280 -4.32 16.53 22.55
N ASN A 281 -4.04 15.30 22.09
CA ASN A 281 -2.92 15.03 21.19
C ASN A 281 -3.22 14.13 19.98
N ALA A 282 -4.38 13.48 19.89
CA ALA A 282 -4.71 12.65 18.73
C ALA A 282 -5.15 13.50 17.52
N GLY A 283 -4.44 13.32 16.42
CA GLY A 283 -4.76 13.92 15.12
C GLY A 283 -4.95 12.87 14.03
N LEU A 284 -5.61 13.27 12.94
CA LEU A 284 -5.75 12.51 11.72
C LEU A 284 -5.09 13.25 10.56
N ALA A 285 -4.31 12.52 9.78
CA ALA A 285 -3.88 12.93 8.46
C ALA A 285 -4.82 12.29 7.44
N ILE A 286 -5.62 13.12 6.77
CA ILE A 286 -6.65 12.68 5.83
C ILE A 286 -6.19 13.04 4.42
N GLN A 287 -5.82 12.04 3.61
CA GLN A 287 -5.42 12.28 2.22
C GLN A 287 -6.56 12.98 1.47
N VAL A 288 -6.31 14.13 0.84
CA VAL A 288 -7.35 14.82 0.05
C VAL A 288 -7.31 14.34 -1.40
N ILE A 289 -8.46 13.92 -1.93
CA ILE A 289 -8.55 13.41 -3.30
C ILE A 289 -8.35 14.53 -4.33
N GLY A 290 -7.51 14.24 -5.32
CA GLY A 290 -7.28 15.11 -6.48
C GLY A 290 -5.92 15.79 -6.44
N ASP A 291 -5.78 16.84 -7.26
CA ASP A 291 -4.57 17.64 -7.43
C ASP A 291 -4.68 19.01 -6.72
N GLY A 292 -5.61 19.13 -5.76
CA GLY A 292 -5.94 20.38 -5.10
C GLY A 292 -6.78 21.36 -5.95
N THR A 293 -7.20 20.98 -7.16
CA THR A 293 -8.06 21.83 -8.01
C THR A 293 -9.56 21.52 -7.90
N LEU A 294 -9.92 20.47 -7.16
CA LEU A 294 -11.30 20.05 -6.94
C LEU A 294 -11.84 20.62 -5.62
N GLU A 295 -13.14 20.89 -5.58
CA GLU A 295 -13.83 21.14 -4.30
C GLU A 295 -14.08 19.79 -3.63
N VAL A 296 -13.55 19.63 -2.42
CA VAL A 296 -13.68 18.41 -1.61
C VAL A 296 -14.20 18.80 -0.24
N GLU A 297 -15.25 18.12 0.20
CA GLU A 297 -15.81 18.26 1.54
C GLU A 297 -15.72 16.91 2.26
N LEU A 298 -15.66 16.93 3.59
CA LEU A 298 -15.63 15.73 4.41
C LEU A 298 -16.99 15.51 5.07
N ASP A 299 -17.55 14.34 4.84
CA ASP A 299 -18.76 13.82 5.44
C ASP A 299 -18.38 12.76 6.48
N CYS A 300 -18.62 13.10 7.73
CA CYS A 300 -18.28 12.27 8.88
C CYS A 300 -19.46 11.51 9.47
N GLY A 301 -20.63 11.54 8.82
CA GLY A 301 -21.86 10.98 9.37
C GLY A 301 -22.14 11.50 10.78
N SER A 302 -22.06 10.62 11.77
CA SER A 302 -22.30 10.93 13.20
C SER A 302 -21.04 10.92 14.07
N LEU A 303 -19.84 10.92 13.49
CA LEU A 303 -18.59 10.92 14.25
C LEU A 303 -18.44 12.25 15.01
N SER A 304 -18.31 12.18 16.33
CA SER A 304 -18.35 13.37 17.20
C SER A 304 -17.13 14.30 17.00
N TYR A 305 -16.07 13.85 16.34
CA TYR A 305 -14.86 14.63 16.12
C TYR A 305 -14.79 15.30 14.75
N CYS A 306 -15.77 15.12 13.87
CA CYS A 306 -15.77 15.83 12.58
C CYS A 306 -17.16 16.07 11.95
N SER A 307 -18.23 15.85 12.70
CA SER A 307 -19.58 16.29 12.36
C SER A 307 -19.95 17.58 13.10
N THR A 308 -21.02 18.24 12.67
CA THR A 308 -21.49 19.50 13.28
C THR A 308 -21.77 19.36 14.77
N GLY A 309 -21.28 20.31 15.56
CA GLY A 309 -21.31 20.31 17.02
C GLY A 309 -20.17 19.51 17.66
N GLY A 310 -19.26 19.00 16.84
CA GLY A 310 -18.18 18.11 17.26
C GLY A 310 -16.98 18.79 17.91
N THR A 311 -15.99 17.96 18.24
CA THR A 311 -14.75 18.36 18.92
C THR A 311 -13.61 18.70 17.95
N GLY A 312 -13.78 18.40 16.66
CA GLY A 312 -12.76 18.51 15.63
C GLY A 312 -12.27 19.92 15.38
N ARG A 313 -10.95 20.06 15.19
CA ARG A 313 -10.31 21.32 14.83
C ARG A 313 -9.22 21.12 13.79
N THR A 314 -9.06 22.08 12.88
CA THR A 314 -7.89 22.11 12.00
C THR A 314 -6.61 22.33 12.80
N LEU A 315 -5.45 21.97 12.25
CA LEU A 315 -4.17 22.29 12.89
C LEU A 315 -3.87 23.80 12.85
N GLU A 316 -4.29 24.47 11.77
CA GLU A 316 -4.04 25.89 11.53
C GLU A 316 -5.33 26.72 11.59
N PRO A 317 -5.31 27.95 12.12
CA PRO A 317 -4.13 28.64 12.67
C PRO A 317 -3.74 28.08 14.05
N TYR A 318 -2.44 27.84 14.25
CA TYR A 318 -1.90 27.42 15.54
C TYR A 318 -2.13 28.49 16.65
N PRO A 319 -2.43 28.10 17.91
CA PRO A 319 -2.52 26.73 18.44
C PRO A 319 -3.94 26.12 18.40
N ASP A 320 -4.98 26.93 18.26
CA ASP A 320 -6.35 26.49 18.55
C ASP A 320 -7.11 25.97 17.32
N GLY A 321 -6.63 26.26 16.11
CA GLY A 321 -7.28 25.86 14.87
C GLY A 321 -8.67 26.46 14.67
N LEU A 322 -9.25 26.16 13.50
CA LEU A 322 -10.64 26.42 13.17
C LEU A 322 -11.51 25.24 13.59
N LYS A 323 -12.75 25.49 14.01
CA LYS A 323 -13.71 24.42 14.31
C LYS A 323 -14.13 23.71 13.04
N PHE A 324 -14.12 22.38 13.08
CA PHE A 324 -14.52 21.56 11.96
C PHE A 324 -15.84 20.82 12.28
N PRO A 325 -16.84 20.85 11.38
CA PRO A 325 -16.83 21.46 10.05
C PRO A 325 -17.22 22.94 9.98
N GLU A 326 -17.71 23.56 11.06
CA GLU A 326 -18.50 24.80 11.01
C GLU A 326 -17.76 25.99 10.41
N ASP A 327 -16.48 26.15 10.71
CA ASP A 327 -15.70 27.29 10.20
C ASP A 327 -15.23 27.05 8.75
N LEU A 328 -15.41 25.82 8.21
CA LEU A 328 -15.03 25.42 6.86
C LEU A 328 -16.23 25.04 5.97
N ASP A 329 -17.46 25.23 6.45
CA ASP A 329 -18.71 24.96 5.74
C ASP A 329 -19.30 26.27 5.19
N SER A 330 -18.75 26.75 4.06
CA SER A 330 -19.17 28.04 3.48
C SER A 330 -20.53 28.01 2.78
N ASP A 331 -21.02 26.83 2.38
CA ASP A 331 -22.32 26.69 1.70
C ASP A 331 -23.45 26.27 2.66
N GLY A 332 -23.11 25.94 3.92
CA GLY A 332 -24.05 25.65 4.99
C GLY A 332 -24.70 24.27 4.85
N ASN A 333 -24.03 23.34 4.17
CA ASN A 333 -24.57 22.02 3.87
C ASN A 333 -24.27 20.97 4.96
N GLY A 334 -23.50 21.34 6.00
CA GLY A 334 -23.09 20.51 7.13
C GLY A 334 -21.73 19.82 6.94
N TYR A 335 -21.06 19.97 5.80
CA TYR A 335 -19.79 19.32 5.47
C TYR A 335 -18.67 20.35 5.34
N GLY A 336 -17.58 20.12 6.07
CA GLY A 336 -16.45 21.04 6.05
C GLY A 336 -15.59 20.83 4.80
N LYS A 337 -15.23 21.92 4.13
CA LYS A 337 -14.27 21.89 3.01
C LYS A 337 -12.89 21.47 3.51
N ILE A 338 -12.24 20.56 2.81
CA ILE A 338 -10.85 20.14 3.07
C ILE A 338 -9.94 20.50 1.89
N GLU A 339 -8.71 20.91 2.19
CA GLU A 339 -7.69 21.26 1.19
C GLU A 339 -6.40 20.48 1.49
N PRO A 340 -5.68 19.99 0.45
CA PRO A 340 -4.44 19.26 0.66
C PRO A 340 -3.36 20.19 1.21
N GLY A 341 -2.71 19.77 2.30
CA GLY A 341 -1.47 20.36 2.78
C GLY A 341 -0.27 20.05 1.87
N SER A 342 0.93 20.41 2.31
CA SER A 342 2.18 20.18 1.58
C SER A 342 2.48 18.71 1.30
N THR A 343 1.96 17.81 2.14
CA THR A 343 2.08 16.35 2.04
C THR A 343 0.87 15.69 1.34
N GLY A 344 -0.11 16.48 0.88
CA GLY A 344 -1.29 16.01 0.15
C GLY A 344 -2.49 15.65 1.03
N ASP A 345 -2.40 15.92 2.33
CA ASP A 345 -3.37 15.56 3.35
C ASP A 345 -3.85 16.76 4.15
N PHE A 346 -5.05 16.65 4.68
CA PHE A 346 -5.70 17.58 5.59
C PHE A 346 -5.51 17.08 7.03
N GLN A 347 -5.06 17.98 7.90
CA GLN A 347 -4.74 17.68 9.30
C GLN A 347 -5.91 18.08 10.21
N LEU A 348 -6.48 17.10 10.90
CA LEU A 348 -7.60 17.27 11.82
C LEU A 348 -7.20 16.81 13.23
N LYS A 349 -7.17 17.73 14.19
CA LYS A 349 -7.15 17.39 15.61
C LYS A 349 -8.54 16.93 16.03
N THR A 350 -8.62 15.75 16.64
CA THR A 350 -9.90 15.07 16.87
C THR A 350 -10.63 15.61 18.09
N GLY A 351 -9.93 15.80 19.21
CA GLY A 351 -10.55 16.13 20.49
C GLY A 351 -11.45 15.01 21.04
N ALA A 352 -11.30 13.78 20.54
CA ALA A 352 -12.13 12.63 20.89
C ALA A 352 -11.51 11.77 21.99
N THR A 353 -12.37 11.18 22.82
CA THR A 353 -12.02 10.13 23.78
C THR A 353 -11.91 8.76 23.11
N SER A 354 -11.39 7.76 23.84
CA SER A 354 -11.28 6.38 23.35
C SER A 354 -12.63 5.69 23.04
N ASP A 355 -13.76 6.25 23.49
CA ASP A 355 -15.09 5.75 23.15
C ASP A 355 -15.66 6.41 21.87
N GLU A 356 -15.09 7.54 21.47
CA GLU A 356 -15.59 8.39 20.38
C GLU A 356 -14.84 8.20 19.07
N ILE A 357 -13.54 7.87 19.14
CA ILE A 357 -12.70 7.53 17.99
C ILE A 357 -12.18 6.10 18.12
N LYS A 358 -12.35 5.31 17.06
CA LYS A 358 -11.96 3.90 17.03
C LYS A 358 -11.61 3.42 15.63
N ALA A 359 -10.90 2.30 15.58
CA ALA A 359 -10.73 1.54 14.36
C ALA A 359 -12.10 1.24 13.73
N GLY A 360 -12.21 1.39 12.42
CA GLY A 360 -13.45 1.19 11.68
C GLY A 360 -14.31 2.45 11.52
N ASP A 361 -13.92 3.60 12.09
CA ASP A 361 -14.66 4.84 11.83
C ASP A 361 -14.52 5.23 10.35
N VAL A 362 -15.66 5.40 9.67
CA VAL A 362 -15.75 5.67 8.23
C VAL A 362 -15.98 7.16 7.98
N LEU A 363 -15.19 7.73 7.08
CA LEU A 363 -15.30 9.10 6.59
C LEU A 363 -15.50 9.09 5.08
N ILE A 364 -16.25 10.04 4.55
CA ILE A 364 -16.58 10.11 3.12
C ILE A 364 -16.13 11.45 2.56
N GLN A 365 -15.29 11.45 1.54
CA GLN A 365 -14.99 12.66 0.77
C GLN A 365 -16.03 12.87 -0.31
N ARG A 366 -16.67 14.03 -0.28
CA ARG A 366 -17.60 14.52 -1.29
C ARG A 366 -16.82 15.36 -2.29
N VAL A 367 -16.43 14.73 -3.40
CA VAL A 367 -15.60 15.32 -4.44
C VAL A 367 -16.47 15.89 -5.55
N LYS A 368 -16.45 17.20 -5.74
CA LYS A 368 -17.15 17.86 -6.83
C LYS A 368 -16.27 17.88 -8.08
N THR A 369 -16.66 17.10 -9.08
CA THR A 369 -15.95 17.01 -10.36
C THR A 369 -16.00 18.32 -11.13
N LYS A 370 -15.07 18.52 -12.08
CA LYS A 370 -15.05 19.69 -13.00
C LYS A 370 -16.33 19.88 -13.81
N LYS A 371 -17.19 18.84 -13.89
CA LYS A 371 -18.50 18.87 -14.57
C LYS A 371 -19.67 19.19 -13.62
N GLY A 372 -19.39 19.50 -12.35
CA GLY A 372 -20.39 19.84 -11.34
C GLY A 372 -21.10 18.65 -10.69
N LYS A 373 -20.71 17.40 -11.00
CA LYS A 373 -21.23 16.20 -10.32
C LYS A 373 -20.44 15.95 -9.04
N THR A 374 -21.13 15.71 -7.92
CA THR A 374 -20.53 15.21 -6.68
C THR A 374 -20.38 13.69 -6.73
N VAL A 375 -19.20 13.21 -6.34
CA VAL A 375 -18.87 11.80 -6.16
C VAL A 375 -18.49 11.61 -4.69
N GLN A 376 -18.97 10.54 -4.07
CA GLN A 376 -18.59 10.17 -2.72
C GLN A 376 -17.49 9.12 -2.80
N VAL A 377 -16.44 9.29 -1.99
CA VAL A 377 -15.32 8.36 -1.91
C VAL A 377 -15.11 8.06 -0.43
N PRO A 378 -15.31 6.81 0.03
CA PRO A 378 -15.11 6.45 1.43
C PRO A 378 -13.62 6.32 1.78
N GLY A 379 -13.34 6.39 3.08
CA GLY A 379 -12.05 6.10 3.69
C GLY A 379 -12.31 5.69 5.14
N MET A 380 -11.49 4.78 5.66
CA MET A 380 -11.67 4.23 6.99
C MET A 380 -10.44 4.51 7.85
N LEU A 381 -10.66 4.86 9.11
CA LEU A 381 -9.61 4.85 10.11
C LEU A 381 -9.29 3.40 10.46
N ASN A 382 -8.15 2.90 9.95
CA ASN A 382 -7.73 1.52 10.21
C ASN A 382 -7.51 1.28 11.71
N PHE A 383 -6.93 2.26 12.39
CA PHE A 383 -6.35 2.04 13.69
C PHE A 383 -6.12 3.33 14.50
N ILE A 384 -6.12 3.24 15.84
CA ILE A 384 -5.69 4.33 16.73
C ILE A 384 -4.96 3.80 17.97
N PHE A 385 -3.80 4.36 18.27
CA PHE A 385 -3.02 4.00 19.46
C PHE A 385 -3.65 4.55 20.74
N HIS A 386 -3.58 3.79 21.83
CA HIS A 386 -4.03 4.25 23.17
C HIS A 386 -2.87 4.77 24.03
N THR A 387 -1.63 4.50 23.62
CA THR A 387 -0.39 4.84 24.33
C THR A 387 0.72 5.08 23.32
N VAL A 388 1.82 5.65 23.76
CA VAL A 388 3.01 5.91 22.94
C VAL A 388 4.14 4.92 23.30
N PRO A 389 5.14 4.70 22.43
CA PRO A 389 6.35 4.00 22.87
C PRO A 389 6.99 4.73 24.05
N ALA A 390 7.66 3.98 24.95
CA ALA A 390 8.24 4.56 26.16
C ALA A 390 9.70 4.16 26.35
N ALA A 391 10.61 5.14 26.29
CA ALA A 391 12.02 4.94 26.58
C ALA A 391 12.22 4.63 28.07
N THR A 392 12.80 3.47 28.37
CA THR A 392 13.16 3.07 29.75
C THR A 392 14.62 3.37 30.07
N LYS A 393 15.47 3.45 29.03
CA LYS A 393 16.90 3.77 29.18
C LYS A 393 17.43 4.51 27.96
N VAL A 394 18.21 5.55 28.21
CA VAL A 394 18.89 6.34 27.18
C VAL A 394 20.38 6.49 27.52
N VAL A 395 21.25 6.16 26.58
CA VAL A 395 22.71 6.27 26.71
C VAL A 395 23.24 7.25 25.66
N THR A 396 23.84 8.36 26.10
CA THR A 396 24.22 9.48 25.23
C THR A 396 25.72 9.64 25.01
N GLY A 397 26.54 8.69 25.47
CA GLY A 397 28.01 8.85 25.52
C GLY A 397 28.51 9.79 26.62
N VAL A 398 27.64 10.63 27.19
CA VAL A 398 27.92 11.42 28.41
C VAL A 398 27.48 10.67 29.65
N LYS A 399 26.23 10.17 29.65
CA LYS A 399 25.62 9.51 30.81
C LYS A 399 24.63 8.44 30.34
N THR A 400 24.37 7.47 31.22
CA THR A 400 23.21 6.57 31.13
C THR A 400 22.07 7.13 31.99
N TYR A 401 20.92 7.33 31.37
CA TYR A 401 19.67 7.74 32.00
C TYR A 401 18.76 6.53 32.09
N ASN A 402 18.29 6.20 33.30
CA ASN A 402 17.23 5.23 33.50
C ASN A 402 15.97 6.02 33.84
N ILE A 403 14.91 5.80 33.09
CA ILE A 403 13.69 6.61 33.14
C ILE A 403 12.66 5.86 33.99
N THR A 404 11.97 6.59 34.86
CA THR A 404 10.91 6.06 35.72
C THR A 404 9.62 6.79 35.38
N TYR A 405 8.53 6.04 35.24
CA TYR A 405 7.22 6.59 34.89
C TYR A 405 6.30 6.62 36.12
N PRO A 406 5.40 7.63 36.23
CA PRO A 406 5.27 8.79 35.34
C PRO A 406 6.49 9.71 35.41
N VAL A 407 6.88 10.28 34.27
CA VAL A 407 8.00 11.23 34.20
C VAL A 407 7.51 12.59 34.73
N SER A 408 8.21 13.15 35.72
CA SER A 408 7.80 14.43 36.30
C SER A 408 8.35 15.60 35.48
N ALA A 409 7.64 16.73 35.47
CA ALA A 409 8.14 17.95 34.83
C ALA A 409 9.53 18.32 35.37
N GLY A 410 10.51 18.46 34.47
CA GLY A 410 11.90 18.77 34.79
C GLY A 410 12.80 17.54 35.01
N ASP A 411 12.27 16.32 34.92
CA ASP A 411 13.10 15.12 34.89
C ASP A 411 13.92 15.03 33.58
N PRO A 412 15.04 14.30 33.56
CA PRO A 412 15.86 14.17 32.35
C PRO A 412 15.06 13.60 31.16
N GLY A 413 15.09 14.32 30.04
CA GLY A 413 14.41 13.97 28.80
C GLY A 413 13.17 14.81 28.48
N THR A 414 12.61 15.51 29.47
CA THR A 414 11.48 16.44 29.28
C THR A 414 11.88 17.69 28.51
N ALA A 415 10.89 18.46 28.03
CA ALA A 415 11.13 19.69 27.29
C ALA A 415 12.01 20.70 28.05
N THR A 416 11.87 20.76 29.37
CA THR A 416 12.60 21.67 30.26
C THR A 416 13.95 21.11 30.75
N ASN A 417 14.24 19.83 30.56
CA ASN A 417 15.48 19.20 31.02
C ASN A 417 15.96 18.06 30.09
N CYS A 418 16.34 18.43 28.87
CA CYS A 418 16.78 17.49 27.85
C CYS A 418 18.03 16.68 28.23
N PHE A 419 18.12 15.45 27.72
CA PHE A 419 19.29 14.57 27.87
C PHE A 419 20.56 15.25 27.34
N LYS A 420 21.67 15.12 28.05
CA LYS A 420 22.93 15.76 27.64
C LYS A 420 23.71 14.85 26.71
N VAL A 421 24.11 15.38 25.55
CA VAL A 421 24.96 14.69 24.56
C VAL A 421 26.33 15.39 24.45
N PRO A 422 27.37 14.75 23.88
CA PRO A 422 28.71 15.29 23.86
C PRO A 422 28.80 16.66 23.16
N ALA A 423 29.62 17.55 23.71
CA ALA A 423 29.80 18.90 23.19
C ALA A 423 30.37 18.93 21.76
N SER A 424 31.20 17.94 21.40
CA SER A 424 31.85 17.83 20.10
C SER A 424 31.87 16.39 19.59
N GLY A 425 32.12 16.23 18.29
CA GLY A 425 32.16 14.92 17.65
C GLY A 425 30.79 14.33 17.33
N THR A 426 30.77 13.02 17.10
CA THR A 426 29.57 12.25 16.76
C THR A 426 28.67 12.07 17.98
N VAL A 427 27.40 12.40 17.81
CA VAL A 427 26.33 12.11 18.78
C VAL A 427 25.60 10.85 18.34
N SER A 428 25.89 9.75 19.02
CA SER A 428 25.18 8.48 18.89
C SER A 428 24.46 8.17 20.19
N VAL A 429 23.16 7.86 20.09
CA VAL A 429 22.29 7.62 21.25
C VAL A 429 21.76 6.19 21.17
N THR A 430 21.89 5.45 22.27
CA THR A 430 21.27 4.13 22.41
C THR A 430 20.02 4.24 23.29
N VAL A 431 18.89 3.76 22.79
CA VAL A 431 17.59 3.80 23.45
C VAL A 431 17.10 2.37 23.65
N THR A 432 16.71 2.06 24.89
CA THR A 432 15.89 0.89 25.23
C THR A 432 14.48 1.39 25.52
N ALA A 433 13.47 0.78 24.90
CA ALA A 433 12.09 1.25 24.98
C ALA A 433 11.07 0.11 24.98
N GLN A 434 9.84 0.45 25.34
CA GLN A 434 8.63 -0.36 25.20
C GLN A 434 7.86 0.04 23.95
N ARG A 435 7.14 -0.92 23.36
CA ARG A 435 6.23 -0.70 22.23
C ARG A 435 4.99 0.10 22.69
N PRO A 436 4.33 0.86 21.79
CA PRO A 436 3.02 1.41 22.09
C PRO A 436 1.97 0.28 22.17
N GLN A 437 0.88 0.55 22.86
CA GLN A 437 -0.28 -0.32 23.00
C GLN A 437 -1.53 0.23 22.31
N ARG A 438 -2.35 -0.72 21.87
CA ARG A 438 -3.74 -0.53 21.43
C ARG A 438 -4.73 -1.12 22.42
N ALA A 439 -6.01 -0.74 22.29
CA ALA A 439 -7.09 -1.50 22.90
C ALA A 439 -7.09 -2.94 22.39
N GLY A 440 -7.30 -3.90 23.29
CA GLY A 440 -7.57 -5.28 22.91
C GLY A 440 -9.01 -5.50 22.46
N ILE A 441 -9.18 -6.46 21.56
CA ILE A 441 -10.45 -6.93 21.04
C ILE A 441 -10.97 -8.01 21.98
N THR A 442 -12.01 -7.69 22.76
CA THR A 442 -12.54 -8.56 23.82
C THR A 442 -13.08 -9.86 23.24
N GLU A 443 -13.73 -9.78 22.08
CA GLU A 443 -14.33 -10.90 21.34
C GLU A 443 -13.26 -11.89 20.84
N ALA A 444 -12.04 -11.41 20.59
CA ALA A 444 -10.89 -12.22 20.22
C ALA A 444 -10.15 -12.80 21.44
N GLY A 445 -10.60 -12.51 22.66
CA GLY A 445 -9.97 -12.96 23.91
C GLY A 445 -8.67 -12.23 24.24
N GLU A 446 -8.46 -11.04 23.67
CA GLU A 446 -7.27 -10.23 23.94
C GLU A 446 -7.29 -9.58 25.32
N ALA A 447 -6.11 -9.24 25.84
CA ALA A 447 -5.99 -8.43 27.06
C ALA A 447 -6.44 -6.99 26.79
N THR A 448 -6.81 -6.23 27.83
CA THR A 448 -7.30 -4.85 27.68
C THR A 448 -6.37 -3.94 26.86
N LEU A 449 -5.06 -4.12 27.01
CA LEU A 449 -4.05 -3.43 26.21
C LEU A 449 -3.10 -4.46 25.59
N MET A 450 -2.89 -4.32 24.29
CA MET A 450 -2.02 -5.18 23.49
C MET A 450 -0.83 -4.36 23.03
N ASP A 451 0.39 -4.84 23.30
CA ASP A 451 1.62 -4.32 22.68
C ASP A 451 1.51 -4.51 21.18
N MET A 452 1.69 -3.41 20.44
CA MET A 452 1.67 -3.46 18.99
C MET A 452 3.03 -3.75 18.42
N GLY A 453 3.07 -4.87 17.70
CA GLY A 453 4.23 -5.34 16.97
C GLY A 453 4.12 -5.03 15.47
N ASN A 454 5.03 -5.58 14.67
CA ASN A 454 5.10 -5.40 13.21
C ASN A 454 5.17 -3.94 12.75
N LEU A 455 5.56 -3.03 13.65
CA LEU A 455 5.69 -1.61 13.36
C LEU A 455 7.06 -1.29 12.78
N LYS A 456 7.12 -0.25 11.97
CA LYS A 456 8.37 0.37 11.56
C LYS A 456 8.73 1.46 12.57
N LEU A 457 9.85 1.29 13.26
CA LEU A 457 10.45 2.35 14.06
C LEU A 457 11.16 3.31 13.12
N ILE A 458 10.77 4.58 13.18
CA ILE A 458 11.34 5.67 12.40
C ILE A 458 11.72 6.84 13.32
N THR A 459 12.58 7.70 12.80
CA THR A 459 12.91 8.97 13.41
C THR A 459 12.75 10.03 12.33
N ASN A 460 11.62 10.73 12.39
CA ASN A 460 11.30 11.84 11.50
C ASN A 460 11.43 13.14 12.30
N ILE A 461 12.50 13.89 12.09
CA ILE A 461 12.81 15.10 12.86
C ILE A 461 12.31 16.32 12.07
N PRO A 462 11.18 16.94 12.46
CA PRO A 462 10.57 18.01 11.66
C PRO A 462 11.30 19.35 11.78
N ASN A 463 11.98 19.60 12.90
CA ASN A 463 12.58 20.89 13.23
C ASN A 463 14.11 20.77 13.39
N ALA A 464 14.85 21.78 12.96
CA ALA A 464 16.30 21.81 13.19
C ALA A 464 16.62 22.07 14.68
N PRO A 465 17.86 21.80 15.14
CA PRO A 465 18.28 22.18 16.47
C PRO A 465 18.12 23.69 16.72
N CYS A 466 17.75 24.07 17.94
CA CYS A 466 17.49 25.47 18.30
C CYS A 466 17.96 25.79 19.71
N THR A 467 18.14 27.08 20.02
CA THR A 467 18.28 27.53 21.41
C THR A 467 16.89 27.61 22.03
N THR A 468 16.72 27.01 23.21
CA THR A 468 15.44 26.98 23.93
C THR A 468 15.43 27.92 25.13
N ASP A 469 14.25 28.44 25.47
CA ASP A 469 14.00 29.19 26.69
C ASP A 469 13.87 28.26 27.93
N ALA A 470 13.48 28.82 29.08
CA ALA A 470 13.31 28.07 30.32
C ALA A 470 12.16 27.04 30.28
N ASN A 471 11.24 27.17 29.32
CA ASN A 471 10.11 26.27 29.12
C ASN A 471 10.40 25.20 28.05
N GLY A 472 11.62 25.18 27.48
CA GLY A 472 11.98 24.24 26.42
C GLY A 472 11.51 24.65 25.04
N GLN A 473 11.03 25.88 24.86
CA GLN A 473 10.55 26.38 23.57
C GLN A 473 11.67 27.08 22.80
N CYS A 474 11.75 26.86 21.48
CA CYS A 474 12.74 27.54 20.65
C CYS A 474 12.55 29.07 20.70
N THR A 475 13.63 29.81 20.97
CA THR A 475 13.59 31.29 21.06
C THR A 475 13.38 31.98 19.70
N THR A 476 13.61 31.24 18.61
CA THR A 476 13.40 31.63 17.22
C THR A 476 12.87 30.44 16.46
N ASP A 477 12.28 30.68 15.29
CA ASP A 477 11.91 29.60 14.37
C ASP A 477 13.14 28.71 14.09
N PRO A 478 13.10 27.40 14.45
CA PRO A 478 14.21 26.48 14.21
C PRO A 478 14.45 26.24 12.70
N GLY A 479 13.46 26.50 11.85
CA GLY A 479 13.46 26.03 10.47
C GLY A 479 13.34 24.50 10.39
N SER A 480 13.37 23.99 9.16
CA SER A 480 13.13 22.57 8.88
C SER A 480 14.28 21.68 9.36
N GLY A 481 13.91 20.60 10.05
CA GLY A 481 14.80 19.52 10.42
C GLY A 481 15.17 18.62 9.23
N PRO A 482 15.94 17.55 9.47
CA PRO A 482 16.37 16.64 8.41
C PRO A 482 15.21 15.80 7.82
N GLY A 483 14.05 15.80 8.48
CA GLY A 483 12.94 14.90 8.17
C GLY A 483 13.27 13.46 8.56
N LEU A 484 12.83 12.52 7.72
CA LEU A 484 13.04 11.09 7.93
C LEU A 484 14.52 10.69 7.85
N CYS A 485 15.06 10.16 8.94
CA CYS A 485 16.42 9.63 8.99
C CYS A 485 16.55 8.33 8.19
N SER A 486 17.63 8.18 7.42
CA SER A 486 17.94 6.93 6.70
C SER A 486 18.24 5.77 7.64
N GLY A 487 17.83 4.56 7.28
CA GLY A 487 18.17 3.32 7.99
C GLY A 487 19.67 3.10 8.20
N SER A 488 20.52 3.69 7.35
CA SER A 488 21.98 3.64 7.49
C SER A 488 22.52 4.28 8.78
N VAL A 489 21.74 5.13 9.46
CA VAL A 489 22.13 5.73 10.74
C VAL A 489 21.70 4.91 11.96
N TYR A 490 21.03 3.77 11.75
CA TYR A 490 20.57 2.90 12.82
C TYR A 490 21.46 1.68 12.97
N SER A 491 21.54 1.18 14.19
CA SER A 491 22.04 -0.15 14.49
C SER A 491 21.24 -0.75 15.64
N THR A 492 21.16 -2.07 15.70
CA THR A 492 20.45 -2.77 16.76
C THR A 492 21.08 -4.14 16.98
N SER A 493 20.93 -4.64 18.21
CA SER A 493 21.24 -6.02 18.58
C SER A 493 19.97 -6.80 18.97
N ASP A 494 18.82 -6.16 18.85
CA ASP A 494 17.53 -6.76 19.14
C ASP A 494 17.19 -7.81 18.08
N PRO A 495 16.81 -9.03 18.47
CA PRO A 495 16.52 -10.10 17.52
C PRO A 495 15.25 -9.85 16.70
N ASN A 496 14.36 -8.96 17.12
CA ASN A 496 13.11 -8.64 16.43
C ASN A 496 13.21 -7.37 15.57
N LEU A 497 14.33 -6.63 15.63
CA LEU A 497 14.50 -5.42 14.82
C LEU A 497 15.47 -5.66 13.67
N THR A 498 15.04 -5.31 12.46
CA THR A 498 15.87 -5.37 11.24
C THR A 498 16.03 -4.00 10.64
N VAL A 499 17.27 -3.59 10.35
CA VAL A 499 17.53 -2.32 9.62
C VAL A 499 16.94 -2.41 8.21
N VAL A 500 16.07 -1.46 7.88
CA VAL A 500 15.50 -1.25 6.54
C VAL A 500 15.99 0.08 5.96
N SER A 501 15.46 0.54 4.82
CA SER A 501 15.97 1.75 4.13
C SER A 501 15.85 3.05 4.94
N ASP A 502 14.84 3.13 5.78
CA ASP A 502 14.30 4.36 6.38
C ASP A 502 13.98 4.18 7.87
N GLY A 503 14.54 3.16 8.52
CA GLY A 503 14.32 2.88 9.94
C GLY A 503 14.64 1.44 10.32
N LEU A 504 13.93 0.94 11.34
CA LEU A 504 14.00 -0.45 11.80
C LEU A 504 12.61 -1.10 11.66
N GLN A 505 12.53 -2.22 10.97
CA GLN A 505 11.33 -3.05 10.94
C GLN A 505 11.29 -3.94 12.19
N ASP A 506 10.23 -3.83 12.97
CA ASP A 506 9.89 -4.79 14.03
C ASP A 506 9.19 -6.00 13.42
N SER A 507 9.59 -7.19 13.84
CA SER A 507 8.97 -8.46 13.44
C SER A 507 8.26 -9.18 14.58
N LEU A 508 8.25 -8.60 15.79
CA LEU A 508 7.44 -9.14 16.88
C LEU A 508 5.97 -8.90 16.53
N GLY A 509 5.11 -9.90 16.74
CA GLY A 509 3.66 -9.72 16.53
C GLY A 509 2.99 -9.02 17.71
N ASP A 510 1.71 -8.68 17.53
CA ASP A 510 0.87 -8.20 18.62
C ASP A 510 0.77 -9.23 19.74
N GLN A 511 0.82 -8.75 20.98
CA GLN A 511 0.79 -9.60 22.16
C GLN A 511 0.29 -8.81 23.38
N ALA A 512 -0.10 -9.51 24.45
CA ALA A 512 -0.49 -8.82 25.69
C ALA A 512 0.66 -7.93 26.20
N ALA A 513 0.33 -6.77 26.73
CA ALA A 513 1.29 -5.84 27.32
C ALA A 513 2.15 -6.53 28.38
N ASP A 514 3.47 -6.54 28.17
CA ASP A 514 4.43 -7.20 29.05
C ASP A 514 5.70 -6.33 29.22
N PRO A 515 5.99 -5.86 30.45
CA PRO A 515 7.18 -5.08 30.77
C PRO A 515 8.53 -5.71 30.40
N SER A 516 8.59 -7.03 30.23
CA SER A 516 9.82 -7.72 29.85
C SER A 516 10.16 -7.60 28.36
N HIS A 517 9.20 -7.21 27.52
CA HIS A 517 9.35 -7.14 26.06
C HIS A 517 9.86 -5.79 25.56
N THR A 518 11.00 -5.35 26.10
CA THR A 518 11.70 -4.16 25.60
C THR A 518 12.38 -4.41 24.25
N PHE A 519 12.61 -3.36 23.47
CA PHE A 519 13.54 -3.37 22.36
C PHE A 519 14.68 -2.37 22.56
N THR A 520 15.84 -2.58 21.92
CA THR A 520 16.98 -1.66 22.00
C THR A 520 17.57 -1.35 20.63
N TYR A 521 17.83 -0.08 20.37
CA TYR A 521 18.51 0.37 19.17
C TYR A 521 19.44 1.56 19.44
N THR A 522 20.33 1.83 18.50
CA THR A 522 21.23 2.98 18.51
C THR A 522 21.02 3.78 17.23
N ILE A 523 20.99 5.10 17.35
CA ILE A 523 20.88 6.04 16.22
C ILE A 523 22.04 7.05 16.24
N ASP A 524 22.65 7.29 15.09
CA ASP A 524 23.62 8.38 14.87
C ASP A 524 22.87 9.66 14.44
N LEU A 525 22.62 10.54 15.42
CA LEU A 525 21.91 11.80 15.19
C LEU A 525 22.76 12.79 14.40
N THR A 526 24.09 12.73 14.53
CA THR A 526 24.99 13.60 13.75
C THR A 526 24.94 13.22 12.27
N ALA A 527 24.98 11.92 11.96
CA ALA A 527 24.84 11.44 10.59
C ALA A 527 23.47 11.83 10.01
N CYS A 528 22.37 11.66 10.76
CA CYS A 528 21.04 12.05 10.27
C CYS A 528 20.93 13.53 9.93
N LEU A 529 21.40 14.43 10.81
CA LEU A 529 21.40 15.88 10.56
C LEU A 529 22.30 16.27 9.39
N SER A 530 23.51 15.70 9.33
CA SER A 530 24.49 16.03 8.30
C SER A 530 24.05 15.63 6.89
N ALA A 531 23.18 14.61 6.75
CA ALA A 531 22.60 14.22 5.47
C ALA A 531 21.78 15.33 4.80
N LYS A 532 21.33 16.33 5.57
CA LYS A 532 20.63 17.52 5.10
C LYS A 532 21.43 18.81 5.34
N SER A 533 22.73 18.71 5.58
CA SER A 533 23.62 19.85 5.86
C SER A 533 23.18 20.67 7.09
N ILE A 534 22.54 20.04 8.06
CA ILE A 534 22.11 20.69 9.31
C ILE A 534 23.21 20.53 10.35
N SER A 535 23.65 21.64 10.93
CA SER A 535 24.57 21.68 12.07
C SER A 535 23.83 21.59 13.39
N TRP A 536 24.48 21.05 14.41
CA TRP A 536 24.00 21.10 15.79
C TRP A 536 25.11 21.67 16.67
N ASN A 537 24.96 22.91 17.13
CA ASN A 537 25.95 23.65 17.89
C ASN A 537 25.82 23.39 19.40
N SER A 538 26.89 23.68 20.14
CA SER A 538 26.87 23.63 21.62
C SER A 538 25.80 24.58 22.18
N GLY A 539 25.04 24.11 23.16
CA GLY A 539 23.91 24.80 23.78
C GLY A 539 22.57 24.60 23.06
N GLU A 540 22.55 24.13 21.82
CA GLU A 540 21.30 23.88 21.08
C GLU A 540 20.65 22.57 21.53
N THR A 541 19.33 22.58 21.45
CA THR A 541 18.44 21.48 21.78
C THR A 541 17.83 20.90 20.50
N LEU A 542 17.67 19.58 20.48
CA LEU A 542 17.04 18.81 19.40
C LEU A 542 15.96 17.91 20.01
N LYS A 543 14.71 18.05 19.55
CA LYS A 543 13.64 17.08 19.80
C LYS A 543 13.72 15.97 18.76
N VAL A 544 13.70 14.73 19.22
CA VAL A 544 13.84 13.52 18.39
C VAL A 544 12.70 12.56 18.73
N PRO A 545 11.74 12.34 17.82
CA PRO A 545 10.66 11.40 18.07
C PRO A 545 11.17 9.96 18.09
N LEU A 546 10.85 9.23 19.15
CA LEU A 546 10.79 7.77 19.15
C LEU A 546 9.44 7.38 18.54
N GLN A 547 9.38 7.22 17.21
CA GLN A 547 8.13 7.01 16.49
C GLN A 547 8.02 5.57 15.98
N MET A 548 6.87 4.93 16.22
CA MET A 548 6.53 3.62 15.67
C MET A 548 5.26 3.76 14.81
N MET A 549 5.31 3.21 13.60
CA MET A 549 4.31 3.39 12.56
C MET A 549 3.93 2.06 11.93
N ASN A 550 2.65 1.83 11.64
CA ASN A 550 2.21 0.66 10.88
C ASN A 550 2.43 0.85 9.36
N VAL A 551 2.00 -0.10 8.54
CA VAL A 551 2.16 -0.01 7.07
C VAL A 551 1.23 1.03 6.43
N TYR A 552 0.14 1.41 7.11
CA TYR A 552 -0.88 2.35 6.64
C TYR A 552 -0.57 3.82 6.98
N GLY A 553 0.39 4.05 7.88
CA GLY A 553 0.81 5.38 8.32
C GLY A 553 0.36 5.75 9.73
N ASP A 554 -0.50 4.95 10.38
CA ASP A 554 -0.87 5.21 11.77
C ASP A 554 0.37 5.12 12.64
N ASN A 555 0.58 6.13 13.48
CA ASN A 555 1.80 6.22 14.25
C ASN A 555 1.59 6.80 15.64
N ALA A 556 2.42 6.32 16.55
CA ALA A 556 2.58 6.88 17.87
C ALA A 556 4.04 7.22 18.14
N ALA A 557 4.28 8.32 18.86
CA ALA A 557 5.63 8.67 19.28
C ALA A 557 5.71 9.30 20.65
N GLN A 558 6.88 9.11 21.25
CA GLN A 558 7.34 9.87 22.39
C GLN A 558 8.47 10.79 21.95
N ASP A 559 8.35 12.08 22.23
CA ASP A 559 9.39 13.05 21.92
C ASP A 559 10.52 12.98 22.95
N LEU A 560 11.74 12.70 22.49
CA LEU A 560 12.95 12.69 23.30
C LEU A 560 13.73 13.98 23.09
N CYS A 561 14.01 14.72 24.16
CA CYS A 561 14.77 15.95 24.06
C CYS A 561 16.27 15.75 24.34
N PHE A 562 17.15 16.32 23.51
CA PHE A 562 18.60 16.30 23.69
C PHE A 562 19.21 17.70 23.62
N THR A 563 20.12 18.04 24.53
CA THR A 563 20.94 19.27 24.47
C THR A 563 22.40 18.92 24.22
N ARG A 564 23.01 19.55 23.22
CA ARG A 564 24.45 19.47 22.97
C ARG A 564 25.21 20.31 23.98
N GLN A 565 26.12 19.68 24.73
CA GLN A 565 26.86 20.36 25.81
C GLN A 565 27.79 21.46 25.35
#